data_AF-A0A183THB1-F1
#
_entry.id   AF-A0A183THB1-F1
#
_cell.length_a   1.000
_cell.length_b   1.000
_cell.length_c   1.000
_cell.angle_alpha   90.00
_cell.angle_beta   90.00
_cell.angle_gamma   90.00
#
_symmetry.space_group_name_H-M   'P 1'
#
loop_
_entity.id
_entity.type
_entity.pdbx_description
1 polymer ?
#
loop_
_entity_poly.entity_id
_entity_poly.type
_entity_poly.pdbx_seq_one_letter_code
_entity_poly.pdbx_strand_id
1 'polypeptide(L)'
;MSFVELKKVKSCSKQREKFISEDDRLFSMYMMELYGDDHKAMSRDPKNVYQLTPTQIRRLIERFRASSYFEDYLVQKNNNSLRVLELYDA
;
A
#
# COMPACT_ATOMS: atom_id res chain seq x y z
N MET A 1 34.56 17.15 15.13
CA MET A 1 33.08 17.05 15.06
C MET A 1 32.48 18.20 15.83
N SER A 2 31.94 19.19 15.12
CA SER A 2 31.27 20.36 15.72
C SER A 2 29.82 20.04 16.13
N PHE A 3 29.24 20.86 17.01
CA PHE A 3 27.83 20.69 17.44
C PHE A 3 26.83 20.76 16.27
N VAL A 4 27.19 21.49 15.21
CA VAL A 4 26.40 21.61 13.98
C VAL A 4 26.40 20.29 13.19
N GLU A 5 27.55 19.63 13.09
CA GLU A 5 27.66 18.31 12.46
C GLU A 5 26.89 17.25 13.23
N LEU A 6 26.92 17.29 14.56
CA LEU A 6 26.16 16.37 15.43
C LEU A 6 24.65 16.50 15.24
N LYS A 7 24.11 17.73 15.07
CA LYS A 7 22.69 17.95 14.75
C LYS A 7 22.31 17.39 13.36
N LYS A 8 23.19 17.60 12.37
CA LYS A 8 22.98 17.12 10.99
C LYS A 8 23.01 15.60 10.87
N VAL A 9 23.89 14.93 11.62
CA VAL A 9 23.96 13.47 11.67
C VAL A 9 22.74 12.89 12.39
N LYS A 10 22.23 13.53 13.45
CA LYS A 10 20.97 13.13 14.11
C LYS A 10 19.75 13.26 13.20
N SER A 11 19.69 14.27 12.33
CA SER A 11 18.59 14.42 11.37
C SER A 11 18.63 13.42 10.20
N CYS A 12 19.81 12.86 9.89
CA CYS A 12 19.99 11.84 8.85
C CYS A 12 19.75 10.41 9.35
N SER A 13 18.85 10.19 10.32
CA SER A 13 18.47 8.83 10.69
C SER A 13 17.84 8.15 9.47
N LYS A 14 18.44 7.04 9.03
CA LYS A 14 17.94 6.25 7.89
C LYS A 14 16.55 5.75 8.26
N GLN A 15 15.51 6.36 7.70
CA GLN A 15 14.15 5.87 7.88
C GLN A 15 14.05 4.52 7.18
N ARG A 16 13.81 3.46 7.94
CA ARG A 16 13.56 2.13 7.38
C ARG A 16 12.22 2.17 6.66
N GLU A 17 12.18 1.59 5.47
CA GLU A 17 10.93 1.43 4.74
C GLU A 17 9.94 0.63 5.60
N LYS A 18 8.68 1.08 5.61
CA LYS A 18 7.63 0.39 6.35
C LYS A 18 7.31 -0.90 5.62
N PHE A 19 7.45 -2.03 6.31
CA PHE A 19 7.08 -3.32 5.78
C PHE A 19 5.56 -3.39 5.50
N ILE A 20 5.20 -4.03 4.40
CA ILE A 20 3.83 -4.40 4.03
C ILE A 20 3.85 -5.87 3.55
N SER A 21 2.92 -6.69 4.05
CA SER A 21 2.83 -8.10 3.66
C SER A 21 2.36 -8.24 2.21
N GLU A 22 2.57 -9.42 1.61
CA GLU A 22 2.08 -9.69 0.26
C GLU A 22 0.56 -9.66 0.16
N ASP A 23 -0.13 -10.28 1.10
CA ASP A 23 -1.59 -10.27 1.17
C ASP A 23 -2.14 -8.84 1.28
N ASP A 24 -1.53 -7.99 2.11
CA ASP A 24 -1.94 -6.59 2.26
C ASP A 24 -1.73 -5.80 0.95
N ARG A 25 -0.66 -6.11 0.19
CA ARG A 25 -0.42 -5.50 -1.12
C ARG A 25 -1.48 -5.95 -2.13
N LEU A 26 -1.72 -7.25 -2.23
CA LEU A 26 -2.71 -7.83 -3.15
C LEU A 26 -4.12 -7.30 -2.86
N PHE A 27 -4.51 -7.29 -1.58
CA PHE A 27 -5.78 -6.71 -1.14
C PHE A 27 -5.88 -5.22 -1.47
N SER A 28 -4.81 -4.45 -1.25
CA SER A 28 -4.79 -3.02 -1.61
C SER A 28 -4.95 -2.79 -3.11
N MET A 29 -4.24 -3.56 -3.94
CA MET A 29 -4.37 -3.50 -5.41
C MET A 29 -5.81 -3.86 -5.83
N TYR A 30 -6.38 -4.94 -5.27
CA TYR A 30 -7.74 -5.40 -5.55
C TYR A 30 -8.77 -4.30 -5.28
N MET A 31 -8.71 -3.72 -4.08
CA MET A 31 -9.62 -2.66 -3.67
C MET A 31 -9.48 -1.40 -4.54
N MET A 32 -8.25 -1.02 -4.89
CA MET A 32 -7.99 0.13 -5.75
C MET A 32 -8.53 -0.05 -7.17
N GLU A 33 -8.39 -1.24 -7.77
CA GLU A 33 -8.90 -1.49 -9.13
C GLU A 33 -10.44 -1.52 -9.19
N LEU A 34 -11.10 -2.10 -8.17
CA LEU A 34 -12.56 -2.26 -8.19
C LEU A 34 -13.32 -1.02 -7.71
N TYR A 35 -12.82 -0.35 -6.68
CA TYR A 35 -13.54 0.71 -5.97
C TYR A 35 -12.88 2.08 -6.07
N GLY A 36 -11.65 2.18 -6.58
CA GLY A 36 -10.93 3.45 -6.68
C GLY A 36 -10.64 4.06 -5.30
N ASP A 37 -11.32 5.16 -4.98
CA ASP A 37 -11.19 5.87 -3.69
C ASP A 37 -12.45 5.72 -2.80
N ASP A 38 -13.45 4.93 -3.18
CA ASP A 38 -14.64 4.68 -2.34
C ASP A 38 -14.35 3.64 -1.23
N HIS A 39 -13.70 4.10 -0.17
CA HIS A 39 -13.38 3.24 0.98
C HIS A 39 -14.61 2.73 1.75
N LYS A 40 -15.78 3.37 1.60
CA LYS A 40 -17.01 2.86 2.22
C LYS A 40 -17.50 1.64 1.49
N ALA A 41 -17.46 1.65 0.16
CA ALA A 41 -17.76 0.47 -0.65
C ALA A 41 -16.77 -0.67 -0.38
N MET A 42 -15.46 -0.37 -0.33
CA MET A 42 -14.43 -1.38 -0.01
C MET A 42 -14.67 -2.08 1.33
N SER A 43 -15.14 -1.35 2.35
CA SER A 43 -15.39 -1.95 3.67
C SER A 43 -16.52 -2.98 3.67
N ARG A 44 -17.42 -2.93 2.68
CA ARG A 44 -18.55 -3.85 2.51
C ARG A 44 -18.24 -4.99 1.55
N ASP A 45 -17.06 -5.00 0.96
CA ASP A 45 -16.67 -6.03 0.02
C ASP A 45 -16.55 -7.41 0.73
N PRO A 46 -17.06 -8.51 0.14
CA PRO A 46 -16.98 -9.83 0.76
C PRO A 46 -15.56 -10.35 1.01
N LYS A 47 -14.57 -9.89 0.24
CA LYS A 47 -13.14 -10.23 0.42
C LYS A 47 -12.50 -9.45 1.57
N ASN A 48 -13.18 -8.46 2.15
CA ASN A 48 -12.78 -7.84 3.42
C ASN A 48 -13.09 -8.77 4.61
N VAL A 49 -12.44 -9.94 4.64
CA VAL A 49 -12.67 -11.02 5.62
C VAL A 49 -12.44 -10.53 7.06
N TYR A 50 -11.46 -9.64 7.25
CA TYR A 50 -11.11 -9.06 8.55
C TYR A 50 -12.00 -7.87 8.94
N GLN A 51 -13.01 -7.54 8.14
CA GLN A 51 -13.98 -6.48 8.41
C GLN A 51 -13.30 -5.13 8.70
N LEU A 52 -12.25 -4.83 7.93
CA LEU A 52 -11.52 -3.58 8.06
C LEU A 52 -12.47 -2.40 7.84
N THR A 53 -12.38 -1.42 8.73
CA THR A 53 -13.13 -0.16 8.62
C THR A 53 -12.63 0.66 7.41
N PRO A 54 -13.45 1.56 6.85
CA PRO A 54 -13.03 2.43 5.74
C PRO A 54 -11.72 3.18 6.01
N THR A 55 -11.53 3.64 7.25
CA THR A 55 -10.31 4.35 7.68
C THR A 55 -9.09 3.43 7.72
N GLN A 56 -9.26 2.17 8.12
CA GLN A 56 -8.17 1.18 8.12
C GLN A 56 -7.77 0.83 6.68
N ILE A 57 -8.75 0.60 5.79
CA ILE A 57 -8.50 0.32 4.38
C ILE A 57 -7.77 1.50 3.73
N ARG A 58 -8.22 2.73 3.96
CA ARG A 58 -7.53 3.93 3.47
C ARG A 58 -6.06 3.97 3.91
N ARG A 59 -5.80 3.77 5.20
CA ARG A 59 -4.42 3.76 5.75
C ARG A 59 -3.58 2.62 5.17
N LEU A 60 -4.19 1.49 4.87
CA LEU A 60 -3.51 0.35 4.24
C LEU A 60 -3.10 0.70 2.81
N ILE A 61 -4.02 1.27 2.03
CA ILE A 61 -3.75 1.76 0.67
C ILE A 61 -2.69 2.86 0.68
N GLU A 62 -2.75 3.83 1.60
CA GLU A 62 -1.73 4.88 1.75
C GLU A 62 -0.36 4.27 2.06
N ARG A 63 -0.30 3.22 2.91
CA ARG A 63 0.93 2.50 3.19
C ARG A 63 1.46 1.77 1.96
N PHE A 64 0.58 1.14 1.19
CA PHE A 64 0.95 0.49 -0.07
C PHE A 64 1.49 1.50 -1.08
N ARG A 65 0.80 2.63 -1.29
CA ARG A 65 1.25 3.73 -2.17
C ARG A 65 2.61 4.30 -1.79
N ALA A 66 2.93 4.32 -0.49
CA ALA A 66 4.22 4.80 0.02
C ALA A 66 5.34 3.74 -0.01
N SER A 67 5.03 2.50 -0.40
CA SER A 67 6.01 1.41 -0.50
C SER A 67 6.64 1.35 -1.90
N SER A 68 7.84 0.81 -1.98
CA SER A 68 8.58 0.54 -3.23
C SER A 68 7.78 -0.31 -4.23
N TYR A 69 6.93 -1.22 -3.75
CA TYR A 69 6.09 -2.09 -4.57
C TYR A 69 5.04 -1.34 -5.40
N PHE A 70 4.74 -0.08 -5.08
CA PHE A 70 3.73 0.68 -5.81
C PHE A 70 4.17 0.99 -7.23
N GLU A 71 5.46 1.24 -7.46
CA GLU A 71 6.00 1.50 -8.79
C GLU A 71 5.84 0.28 -9.71
N ASP A 72 6.10 -0.92 -9.19
CA ASP A 72 5.90 -2.17 -9.93
C ASP A 72 4.42 -2.36 -10.32
N TYR A 73 3.50 -2.02 -9.41
CA TYR A 73 2.07 -2.03 -9.69
C TYR A 73 1.70 -1.04 -10.81
N LEU A 74 2.24 0.18 -10.80
CA LEU A 74 1.98 1.17 -11.87
C LEU A 74 2.51 0.69 -13.23
N VAL A 75 3.71 0.10 -13.26
CA VAL A 75 4.28 -0.48 -14.48
C VAL A 75 3.38 -1.60 -15.01
N GLN A 76 2.97 -2.53 -14.15
CA GLN A 76 2.09 -3.62 -14.55
C GLN A 76 0.72 -3.12 -15.02
N LYS A 77 0.18 -2.07 -14.37
CA LYS A 77 -1.08 -1.43 -14.74
C LYS A 77 -1.01 -0.81 -16.13
N ASN A 78 0.03 -0.04 -16.38
CA ASN A 78 0.26 0.62 -17.66
C ASN A 78 0.49 -0.39 -18.80
N ASN A 79 1.13 -1.51 -18.49
CA ASN A 79 1.38 -2.60 -19.43
C ASN A 79 0.15 -3.52 -19.62
N ASN A 80 -0.99 -3.23 -18.97
CA ASN A 80 -2.20 -4.06 -18.98
C ASN A 80 -1.95 -5.54 -18.60
N SER A 81 -0.94 -5.76 -17.74
CA SER A 81 -0.49 -7.08 -17.29
C SER A 81 -1.01 -7.41 -15.87
N LEU A 82 -1.72 -6.48 -15.23
CA LEU A 82 -2.29 -6.69 -13.90
C LEU A 82 -3.44 -7.69 -13.96
N ARG A 83 -3.25 -8.85 -13.33
CA ARG A 83 -4.28 -9.89 -13.18
C ARG A 83 -4.73 -10.04 -11.74
N VAL A 84 -5.11 -8.93 -11.12
CA VAL A 84 -5.38 -8.85 -9.68
C VAL A 84 -6.53 -9.78 -9.25
N LEU A 85 -7.59 -9.88 -10.06
CA LEU A 85 -8.70 -10.80 -9.79
C LEU A 85 -8.26 -12.27 -9.81
N GLU A 86 -7.49 -12.66 -10.83
CA GLU A 86 -6.98 -14.04 -10.94
C GLU A 86 -6.03 -14.38 -9.80
N LEU A 87 -5.20 -13.43 -9.36
CA LEU A 87 -4.26 -13.63 -8.26
C LEU A 87 -4.93 -13.71 -6.89
N TYR A 88 -6.07 -13.04 -6.70
CA TYR A 88 -6.77 -13.02 -5.41
C TYR A 88 -7.74 -14.20 -5.24
N ASP A 89 -8.17 -14.80 -6.34
CA ASP A 89 -9.05 -15.97 -6.34
C ASP A 89 -8.29 -17.31 -6.49
N ALA A 90 -6.99 -17.28 -6.76
CA ALA A 90 -6.11 -18.45 -6.83
C ALA A 90 -5.81 -19.04 -5.45
#